data_AF-A0A182EA07-F1
#
_entry.id   AF-A0A182EA07-F1
#
_cell.length_a   1.000
_cell.length_b   1.000
_cell.length_c   1.000
_cell.angle_alpha   90.00
_cell.angle_beta   90.00
_cell.angle_gamma   90.00
#
_symmetry.space_group_name_H-M   'P 1'
#
loop_
_entity.id
_entity.type
_entity.pdbx_description
1 polymer ?
#
loop_
_entity_poly.entity_id
_entity_poly.type
_entity_poly.pdbx_seq_one_letter_code
_entity_poly.pdbx_strand_id
1 'polypeptide(L)'
;MEESEGDEYCPRPRGVNVMHFVKERVRQIAELIQAVDNRVLISGEVTKGPRTAVQRLPRHMRRRAMSYNIKRFPRMQRRFAISSIAASKHRQKPPSRFWRRRPRNLLLNYIRRQRKHVWLETHIWHAKRFRMIQKWGYNLPFCSYQRAFRPSHRDAMRHCVIRDVSFLRCFQIIGSSQVTIIELLRNICAPEVGPTFAFKTALDGRFEMPVMLYEPGKYPRGFIGPARFLWSKHRTDQKYTLAVWTHPSSSKNILSKFIDLLKLKKQDQEVDLIGTDKVPRNIDEWRLRNLQMKTDVYENSEDLK
;
A
#
# COMPACT_ATOMS: atom_id res chain seq x y z
N MET A 1 70.70 -56.78 -15.71
CA MET A 1 70.50 -56.23 -17.06
C MET A 1 69.06 -55.77 -17.10
N GLU A 2 68.81 -54.60 -16.50
CA GLU A 2 68.78 -53.30 -17.20
C GLU A 2 67.43 -53.16 -17.92
N GLU A 3 66.42 -52.64 -17.22
CA GLU A 3 66.01 -51.21 -17.25
C GLU A 3 65.59 -50.74 -18.64
N SER A 4 64.29 -50.49 -18.81
CA SER A 4 63.74 -49.24 -19.33
C SER A 4 62.22 -49.41 -19.47
N GLU A 5 61.50 -48.93 -18.46
CA GLU A 5 60.13 -48.46 -18.64
C GLU A 5 60.20 -47.32 -19.66
N GLY A 6 59.80 -47.62 -20.90
CA GLY A 6 59.74 -46.62 -21.95
C GLY A 6 58.63 -45.63 -21.64
N ASP A 7 59.00 -44.45 -21.13
CA ASP A 7 58.17 -43.26 -21.12
C ASP A 7 57.53 -43.08 -22.51
N GLU A 8 56.21 -43.30 -22.63
CA GLU A 8 55.44 -42.99 -23.83
C GLU A 8 55.52 -41.49 -24.08
N TYR A 9 56.47 -41.10 -24.92
CA TYR A 9 56.60 -39.74 -25.44
C TYR A 9 55.37 -39.45 -26.31
N CYS A 10 54.31 -38.93 -25.70
CA CYS A 10 53.13 -38.46 -26.43
C CYS A 10 53.54 -37.23 -27.24
N PRO A 11 53.70 -37.33 -28.57
CA PRO A 11 54.16 -36.21 -29.36
C PRO A 11 53.08 -35.12 -29.29
N ARG A 12 53.44 -33.94 -28.78
CA ARG A 12 52.51 -32.80 -28.75
C ARG A 12 52.02 -32.55 -30.18
N PRO A 13 50.71 -32.65 -30.46
CA PRO A 13 50.21 -32.53 -31.82
C PRO A 13 50.58 -31.16 -32.39
N ARG A 14 51.21 -31.14 -33.58
CA ARG A 14 51.66 -29.91 -34.27
C ARG A 14 50.50 -29.05 -34.77
N GLY A 15 49.27 -29.55 -34.75
CA GLY A 15 48.06 -28.84 -35.15
C GLY A 15 46.80 -29.41 -34.48
N VAL A 16 45.79 -28.57 -34.31
CA VAL A 16 44.50 -28.94 -33.70
C VAL A 16 43.43 -28.97 -34.77
N ASN A 17 42.69 -30.08 -34.88
CA ASN A 17 41.49 -30.14 -35.71
C ASN A 17 40.39 -29.30 -35.06
N VAL A 18 40.22 -28.07 -35.55
CA VAL A 18 39.28 -27.09 -35.00
C VAL A 18 37.85 -27.63 -35.00
N MET A 19 37.43 -28.33 -36.04
CA MET A 19 36.05 -28.84 -36.14
C MET A 19 35.77 -29.91 -35.09
N HIS A 20 36.70 -30.84 -34.86
CA HIS A 20 36.57 -31.84 -33.81
C HIS A 20 36.59 -31.20 -32.42
N PHE A 21 37.56 -30.33 -32.17
CA PHE A 21 37.73 -29.62 -30.89
C PHE A 21 36.51 -28.77 -30.51
N VAL A 22 35.90 -28.10 -31.49
CA VAL A 22 34.67 -27.33 -31.30
C VAL A 22 33.49 -28.27 -31.07
N LYS A 23 33.31 -29.34 -31.85
CA LYS A 23 32.22 -30.32 -31.69
C LYS A 23 32.13 -30.87 -30.26
N GLU A 24 33.26 -31.26 -29.67
CA GLU A 24 33.33 -31.72 -28.27
C GLU A 24 32.90 -30.65 -27.26
N ARG A 25 33.16 -29.38 -27.57
CA ARG A 25 32.89 -28.23 -26.68
C ARG A 25 31.60 -27.50 -27.01
N VAL A 26 30.81 -27.92 -28.01
CA VAL A 26 29.56 -27.23 -28.38
C VAL A 26 28.63 -27.08 -27.19
N ARG A 27 28.50 -28.12 -26.34
CA ARG A 27 27.66 -28.04 -25.13
C ARG A 27 28.18 -26.98 -24.16
N GLN A 28 29.49 -26.94 -23.91
CA GLN A 28 30.12 -25.96 -23.02
C GLN A 28 30.00 -24.54 -23.57
N ILE A 29 30.19 -24.36 -24.88
CA ILE A 29 29.99 -23.08 -25.56
C ILE A 29 28.52 -22.66 -25.45
N ALA A 30 27.57 -23.58 -25.63
CA ALA A 30 26.16 -23.30 -25.48
C ALA A 30 25.80 -22.95 -24.02
N GLU A 31 26.34 -23.65 -23.03
CA GLU A 31 26.17 -23.34 -21.61
C GLU A 31 26.77 -22.00 -21.23
N LEU A 32 27.97 -21.69 -21.73
CA LEU A 32 28.63 -20.40 -21.52
C LEU A 32 27.83 -19.27 -22.16
N ILE A 33 27.39 -19.44 -23.41
CA ILE A 33 26.51 -18.48 -24.08
C ILE A 33 25.23 -18.31 -23.27
N GLN A 34 24.63 -19.37 -22.75
CA GLN A 34 23.42 -19.27 -21.91
C GLN A 34 23.64 -18.58 -20.56
N ALA A 35 24.78 -18.82 -19.92
CA ALA A 35 25.18 -18.19 -18.67
C ALA A 35 25.42 -16.69 -18.88
N VAL A 36 26.13 -16.33 -19.96
CA VAL A 36 26.34 -14.95 -20.41
C VAL A 36 25.03 -14.31 -20.86
N ASP A 37 24.18 -15.05 -21.57
CA ASP A 37 22.85 -14.66 -22.01
C ASP A 37 21.79 -14.76 -20.90
N ASN A 38 22.15 -14.63 -19.63
CA ASN A 38 21.19 -14.37 -18.55
C ASN A 38 19.93 -15.27 -18.59
N ARG A 39 20.03 -16.55 -18.99
CA ARG A 39 18.88 -17.48 -18.99
C ARG A 39 18.25 -17.60 -17.59
N VAL A 40 19.04 -17.31 -16.55
CA VAL A 40 18.68 -17.27 -15.12
C VAL A 40 17.74 -16.10 -14.77
N LEU A 41 17.65 -15.05 -15.60
CA LEU A 41 16.69 -13.97 -15.38
C LEU A 41 15.27 -14.40 -15.79
N ILE A 42 14.28 -13.94 -15.03
CA ILE A 42 12.87 -14.32 -15.17
C ILE A 42 12.44 -14.24 -16.65
N SER A 43 11.90 -15.35 -17.19
CA SER A 43 11.43 -15.46 -18.56
C SER A 43 10.51 -14.28 -18.92
N GLY A 44 10.89 -13.52 -19.94
CA GLY A 44 10.19 -12.30 -20.35
C GLY A 44 10.77 -10.99 -19.83
N GLU A 45 11.81 -10.98 -18.98
CA GLU A 45 12.58 -9.77 -18.67
C GLU A 45 13.66 -9.43 -19.72
N VAL A 46 14.02 -10.41 -20.55
CA VAL A 46 15.15 -10.38 -21.48
C VAL A 46 14.73 -10.11 -22.93
N THR A 47 15.45 -9.22 -23.61
CA THR A 47 15.49 -9.11 -25.08
C THR A 47 16.67 -9.94 -25.60
N LYS A 48 16.47 -10.73 -26.65
CA LYS A 48 17.57 -11.41 -27.36
C LYS A 48 18.44 -10.35 -28.05
N GLY A 49 19.76 -10.35 -27.84
CA GLY A 49 20.71 -9.43 -28.49
C GLY A 49 21.55 -8.52 -27.55
N PRO A 50 22.49 -7.75 -28.11
CA PRO A 50 23.43 -6.91 -27.35
C PRO A 50 22.67 -5.82 -26.56
N ARG A 51 22.83 -5.85 -25.23
CA ARG A 51 22.11 -4.95 -24.32
C ARG A 51 22.85 -3.64 -24.14
N THR A 52 22.15 -2.52 -24.31
CA THR A 52 22.61 -1.21 -23.83
C THR A 52 22.79 -1.24 -22.30
N ALA A 53 23.65 -0.37 -21.75
CA ALA A 53 23.83 -0.24 -20.30
C ALA A 53 22.51 -0.16 -19.51
N VAL A 54 21.49 0.54 -20.02
CA VAL A 54 20.15 0.65 -19.40
C VAL A 54 19.40 -0.70 -19.37
N GLN A 55 19.56 -1.52 -20.42
CA GLN A 55 18.83 -2.78 -20.59
C GLN A 55 19.46 -3.92 -19.77
N ARG A 56 20.70 -3.77 -19.29
CA ARG A 56 21.32 -4.73 -18.38
C ARG A 56 20.66 -4.76 -17.00
N LEU A 57 19.99 -3.69 -16.58
CA LEU A 57 19.25 -3.64 -15.32
C LEU A 57 17.95 -4.47 -15.38
N PRO A 58 17.49 -5.06 -14.26
CA PRO A 58 16.15 -5.67 -14.16
C PRO A 58 15.04 -4.67 -14.49
N ARG A 59 13.93 -5.13 -15.10
CA ARG A 59 12.87 -4.23 -15.60
C ARG A 59 12.27 -3.34 -14.51
N HIS A 60 12.08 -3.88 -13.31
CA HIS A 60 11.52 -3.15 -12.17
C HIS A 60 12.45 -2.02 -11.66
N MET A 61 13.77 -2.15 -11.88
CA MET A 61 14.77 -1.12 -11.57
C MET A 61 14.91 -0.06 -12.68
N ARG A 62 14.48 -0.37 -13.91
CA ARG A 62 14.64 0.55 -15.04
C ARG A 62 13.83 1.84 -14.84
N ARG A 63 14.42 2.96 -15.23
CA ARG A 63 13.87 4.32 -15.20
C ARG A 63 14.10 4.95 -16.56
N ARG A 64 13.07 5.57 -17.15
CA ARG A 64 13.19 6.26 -18.46
C ARG A 64 14.24 7.37 -18.43
N ALA A 65 14.37 8.04 -17.29
CA ALA A 65 15.33 9.14 -17.11
C ALA A 65 16.80 8.70 -17.02
N MET A 66 17.10 7.40 -17.05
CA MET A 66 18.49 6.92 -17.08
C MET A 66 19.20 7.26 -18.38
N SER A 67 18.49 7.42 -19.50
CA SER A 67 19.11 7.74 -20.78
C SER A 67 19.88 9.06 -20.73
N TYR A 68 19.35 10.09 -20.06
CA TYR A 68 19.93 11.43 -20.01
C TYR A 68 20.46 11.84 -18.64
N ASN A 69 20.26 11.04 -17.59
CA ASN A 69 20.73 11.36 -16.24
C ASN A 69 21.40 10.14 -15.60
N ILE A 70 22.74 10.19 -15.57
CA ILE A 70 23.59 9.16 -14.99
C ILE A 70 23.29 8.88 -13.52
N LYS A 71 22.78 9.86 -12.76
CA LYS A 71 22.47 9.69 -11.32
C LYS A 71 21.31 8.72 -11.08
N ARG A 72 20.53 8.38 -12.11
CA ARG A 72 19.44 7.38 -12.02
C ARG A 72 19.90 5.93 -12.09
N PHE A 73 21.16 5.70 -12.47
CA PHE A 73 21.80 4.39 -12.35
C PHE A 73 22.32 4.13 -10.93
N PRO A 74 22.38 2.84 -10.51
CA PRO A 74 23.15 2.42 -9.32
C PRO A 74 24.60 2.90 -9.42
N ARG A 75 25.19 3.30 -8.29
CA ARG A 75 26.52 3.93 -8.24
C ARG A 75 27.58 3.15 -9.02
N MET A 76 27.65 1.83 -8.83
CA MET A 76 28.64 0.96 -9.48
C MET A 76 28.50 0.91 -11.00
N GLN A 77 27.27 0.97 -11.52
CA GLN A 77 27.03 0.88 -12.96
C GLN A 77 27.18 2.22 -13.69
N ARG A 78 27.39 3.32 -12.96
CA ARG A 78 27.57 4.64 -13.58
C ARG A 78 28.79 4.68 -14.48
N ARG A 79 29.92 4.13 -14.04
CA ARG A 79 31.18 4.11 -14.81
C ARG A 79 30.97 3.51 -16.20
N PHE A 80 30.26 2.38 -16.26
CA PHE A 80 29.93 1.71 -17.51
C PHE A 80 28.95 2.49 -18.40
N ALA A 81 28.00 3.22 -17.80
CA ALA A 81 26.97 3.93 -18.54
C ALA A 81 27.39 5.32 -19.03
N ILE A 82 28.45 5.94 -18.48
CA ILE A 82 28.86 7.32 -18.82
C ILE A 82 29.09 7.49 -20.32
N SER A 83 29.89 6.61 -20.94
CA SER A 83 30.19 6.68 -22.37
C SER A 83 28.93 6.59 -23.22
N SER A 84 28.02 5.65 -22.88
CA SER A 84 26.76 5.47 -23.58
C SER A 84 25.81 6.67 -23.49
N ILE A 85 25.82 7.40 -22.37
CA ILE A 85 25.01 8.61 -22.18
C ILE A 85 25.65 9.81 -22.87
N ALA A 86 26.97 9.96 -22.81
CA ALA A 86 27.69 11.04 -23.47
C ALA A 86 27.51 10.99 -25.00
N ALA A 87 27.47 9.78 -25.57
CA ALA A 87 27.20 9.57 -26.98
C ALA A 87 25.74 9.87 -27.39
N SER A 88 24.82 9.95 -26.42
CA SER A 88 23.40 10.12 -26.70
C SER A 88 22.99 11.59 -26.82
N LYS A 89 22.30 11.94 -27.91
CA LYS A 89 21.78 13.29 -28.13
C LYS A 89 20.40 13.42 -27.49
N HIS A 90 20.20 14.46 -26.67
CA HIS A 90 18.93 14.72 -25.99
C HIS A 90 18.39 16.10 -26.29
N ARG A 91 17.06 16.20 -26.37
CA ARG A 91 16.37 17.50 -26.49
C ARG A 91 16.62 18.35 -25.25
N GLN A 92 16.82 19.66 -25.47
CA GLN A 92 16.94 20.63 -24.39
C GLN A 92 15.71 20.60 -23.46
N LYS A 93 15.96 20.73 -22.16
CA LYS A 93 14.89 20.64 -21.15
C LYS A 93 13.97 21.86 -21.26
N PRO A 94 12.66 21.69 -21.08
CA PRO A 94 11.76 22.82 -20.93
C PRO A 94 12.13 23.64 -19.68
N PRO A 95 11.72 24.92 -19.61
CA PRO A 95 12.05 25.81 -18.49
C PRO A 95 11.69 25.20 -17.14
N SER A 96 12.55 25.48 -16.15
CA SER A 96 12.47 24.86 -14.83
C SER A 96 11.16 25.19 -14.13
N ARG A 97 10.45 24.16 -13.64
CA ARG A 97 9.24 24.32 -12.81
C ARG A 97 9.56 24.72 -11.36
N PHE A 98 10.79 25.08 -11.05
CA PHE A 98 11.28 25.37 -9.70
C PHE A 98 10.40 26.39 -8.96
N TRP A 99 10.10 27.53 -9.59
CA TRP A 99 9.26 28.58 -9.01
C TRP A 99 7.84 28.12 -8.69
N ARG A 100 7.23 27.31 -9.58
CA ARG A 100 5.89 26.73 -9.37
C ARG A 100 5.87 25.64 -8.29
N ARG A 101 7.02 25.01 -8.01
CA ARG A 101 7.16 23.90 -7.05
C ARG A 101 7.77 24.30 -5.71
N ARG A 102 7.83 25.60 -5.40
CA ARG A 102 8.21 26.08 -4.07
C ARG A 102 7.31 25.46 -2.99
N PRO A 103 7.83 25.06 -1.82
CA PRO A 103 7.07 24.32 -0.80
C PRO A 103 5.75 25.00 -0.40
N ARG A 104 5.77 26.32 -0.20
CA ARG A 104 4.58 27.13 0.12
C ARG A 104 3.48 27.00 -0.94
N ASN A 105 3.83 27.19 -2.21
CA ASN A 105 2.88 27.07 -3.32
C ASN A 105 2.35 25.64 -3.48
N LEU A 106 3.20 24.64 -3.22
CA LEU A 106 2.81 23.23 -3.27
C LEU A 106 1.78 22.90 -2.18
N LEU A 107 2.00 23.38 -0.95
CA LEU A 107 1.07 23.20 0.17
C LEU A 107 -0.29 23.84 -0.11
N LEU A 108 -0.31 25.10 -0.56
CA LEU A 108 -1.57 25.79 -0.90
C LEU A 108 -2.34 25.07 -2.00
N ASN A 109 -1.64 24.44 -2.95
CA ASN A 109 -2.25 23.62 -3.98
C ASN A 109 -2.81 22.31 -3.42
N TYR A 110 -2.14 21.68 -2.45
CA TYR A 110 -2.66 20.47 -1.78
C TYR A 110 -3.92 20.77 -0.99
N ILE A 111 -3.90 21.83 -0.17
CA ILE A 111 -5.07 22.28 0.61
C ILE A 111 -6.25 22.53 -0.32
N ARG A 112 -6.03 23.28 -1.42
CA ARG A 112 -7.08 23.54 -2.42
C ARG A 112 -7.63 22.26 -3.04
N ARG A 113 -6.80 21.24 -3.30
CA ARG A 113 -7.24 19.96 -3.87
C ARG A 113 -7.98 19.07 -2.88
N GLN A 114 -7.60 19.09 -1.60
CA GLN A 114 -8.22 18.31 -0.53
C GLN A 114 -9.64 18.78 -0.19
N ARG A 115 -10.03 20.02 -0.56
CA ARG A 115 -11.41 20.51 -0.36
C ARG A 115 -12.48 19.66 -1.04
N LYS A 116 -12.16 19.01 -2.17
CA LYS A 116 -13.13 18.20 -2.92
C LYS A 116 -13.21 16.75 -2.42
N HIS A 117 -12.07 16.16 -2.08
CA HIS A 117 -11.96 14.76 -1.70
C HIS A 117 -10.93 14.61 -0.59
N VAL A 118 -11.23 13.74 0.36
CA VAL A 118 -10.32 13.40 1.45
C VAL A 118 -9.13 12.63 0.88
N TRP A 119 -7.93 13.05 1.30
CA TRP A 119 -6.68 12.37 0.96
C TRP A 119 -6.19 11.66 2.21
N LEU A 120 -5.86 10.38 2.08
CA LEU A 120 -5.14 9.64 3.11
C LEU A 120 -3.73 10.23 3.31
N GLU A 121 -3.11 9.94 4.45
CA GLU A 121 -1.77 10.41 4.81
C GLU A 121 -0.72 9.95 3.77
N THR A 122 -0.92 8.74 3.26
CA THR A 122 -0.09 8.09 2.24
C THR A 122 -0.41 8.54 0.80
N HIS A 123 -1.37 9.44 0.60
CA HIS A 123 -1.93 9.79 -0.72
C HIS A 123 -0.86 10.21 -1.73
N ILE A 124 0.11 11.05 -1.32
CA ILE A 124 1.18 11.50 -2.24
C ILE A 124 2.05 10.33 -2.70
N TRP A 125 2.28 9.34 -1.83
CA TRP A 125 3.08 8.17 -2.18
C TRP A 125 2.34 7.28 -3.18
N HIS A 126 1.04 7.05 -2.94
CA HIS A 126 0.17 6.28 -3.82
C HIS A 126 -0.07 6.99 -5.16
N ALA A 127 -0.37 8.29 -5.17
CA ALA A 127 -0.61 9.06 -6.40
C ALA A 127 0.59 9.06 -7.36
N LYS A 128 1.81 8.87 -6.86
CA LYS A 128 3.02 8.73 -7.68
C LYS A 128 3.17 7.35 -8.34
N ARG A 129 2.52 6.32 -7.83
CA ARG A 129 2.76 4.90 -8.18
C ARG A 129 1.51 4.17 -8.68
N PHE A 130 0.34 4.69 -8.36
CA PHE A 130 -0.97 4.10 -8.65
C PHE A 130 -1.83 5.11 -9.40
N ARG A 131 -2.76 4.58 -10.21
CA ARG A 131 -3.89 5.32 -10.72
C ARG A 131 -4.84 5.59 -9.57
N MET A 132 -5.12 6.87 -9.31
CA MET A 132 -6.04 7.27 -8.24
C MET A 132 -7.48 7.34 -8.76
N ILE A 133 -8.45 7.00 -7.92
CA ILE A 133 -9.88 7.07 -8.21
C ILE A 133 -10.62 7.79 -7.08
N GLN A 134 -11.62 8.57 -7.45
CA GLN A 134 -12.49 9.28 -6.52
C GLN A 134 -13.69 8.37 -6.20
N LYS A 135 -13.80 7.92 -4.94
CA LYS A 135 -14.92 7.10 -4.46
C LYS A 135 -15.23 7.39 -3.00
N TRP A 136 -16.51 7.44 -2.67
CA TRP A 136 -17.02 7.58 -1.29
C TRP A 136 -16.50 8.82 -0.55
N GLY A 137 -16.21 9.90 -1.29
CA GLY A 137 -15.63 11.12 -0.73
C GLY A 137 -14.10 11.09 -0.56
N TYR A 138 -13.44 9.98 -0.88
CA TYR A 138 -11.99 9.80 -0.81
C TYR A 138 -11.34 9.75 -2.20
N ASN A 139 -10.05 10.02 -2.26
CA ASN A 139 -9.22 9.79 -3.44
C ASN A 139 -8.23 8.64 -3.18
N LEU A 140 -8.59 7.44 -3.64
CA LEU A 140 -7.96 6.16 -3.27
C LEU A 140 -7.12 5.57 -4.41
N PRO A 141 -6.09 4.77 -4.10
CA PRO A 141 -5.34 4.03 -5.11
C PRO A 141 -6.19 2.89 -5.70
N PHE A 142 -6.36 2.87 -7.02
CA PHE A 142 -7.11 1.82 -7.72
C PHE A 142 -6.20 0.69 -8.23
N CYS A 143 -5.19 1.03 -9.03
CA CYS A 143 -4.26 0.05 -9.59
C CYS A 143 -2.86 0.62 -9.74
N SER A 144 -1.82 -0.23 -9.63
CA SER A 144 -0.44 0.19 -9.86
C SER A 144 -0.20 0.53 -11.33
N TYR A 145 0.67 1.50 -11.62
CA TYR A 145 1.14 1.75 -12.99
C TYR A 145 2.00 0.59 -13.53
N GLN A 146 2.54 -0.26 -12.65
CA GLN A 146 3.21 -1.49 -13.04
C GLN A 146 2.19 -2.62 -13.18
N ARG A 147 2.37 -3.46 -14.20
CA ARG A 147 1.57 -4.68 -14.38
C ARG A 147 2.00 -5.74 -13.35
N ALA A 148 1.50 -5.58 -12.12
CA ALA A 148 1.94 -6.34 -10.95
C ALA A 148 0.92 -7.37 -10.46
N PHE A 149 -0.14 -7.72 -11.21
CA PHE A 149 -1.17 -8.66 -10.76
C PHE A 149 -0.61 -10.03 -10.33
N ARG A 150 0.12 -10.72 -11.22
CA ARG A 150 0.74 -12.02 -10.91
C ARG A 150 1.84 -11.92 -9.85
N PRO A 151 2.76 -10.93 -9.90
CA PRO A 151 3.71 -10.70 -8.82
C PRO A 151 3.04 -10.52 -7.45
N SER A 152 2.03 -9.64 -7.33
CA SER A 152 1.34 -9.40 -6.07
C SER A 152 0.68 -10.65 -5.50
N HIS A 153 0.11 -11.52 -6.33
CA HIS A 153 -0.42 -12.80 -5.87
C HIS A 153 0.67 -13.73 -5.36
N ARG A 154 1.79 -13.84 -6.09
CA ARG A 154 2.94 -14.66 -5.68
C ARG A 154 3.55 -14.14 -4.38
N ASP A 155 3.69 -12.82 -4.26
CA ASP A 155 4.22 -12.15 -3.07
C ASP A 155 3.28 -12.33 -1.88
N ALA A 156 1.96 -12.35 -2.08
CA ALA A 156 1.01 -12.64 -1.01
C ALA A 156 1.14 -14.07 -0.46
N MET A 157 1.55 -15.03 -1.29
CA MET A 157 1.73 -16.43 -0.89
C MET A 157 3.13 -16.73 -0.32
N ARG A 158 4.18 -16.12 -0.89
CA ARG A 158 5.59 -16.48 -0.60
C ARG A 158 6.38 -15.39 0.11
N HIS A 159 5.90 -14.15 0.06
CA HIS A 159 6.60 -12.97 0.57
C HIS A 159 5.62 -12.13 1.40
N CYS A 160 5.56 -10.83 1.16
CA CYS A 160 4.64 -9.94 1.85
C CYS A 160 3.98 -8.94 0.90
N VAL A 161 2.73 -8.59 1.21
CA VAL A 161 1.99 -7.52 0.53
C VAL A 161 1.32 -6.66 1.59
N ILE A 162 1.49 -5.35 1.47
CA ILE A 162 0.88 -4.36 2.37
C ILE A 162 -0.19 -3.60 1.60
N ARG A 163 -1.34 -3.39 2.24
CA ARG A 163 -2.44 -2.58 1.71
C ARG A 163 -2.81 -1.50 2.71
N ASP A 164 -3.08 -0.31 2.19
CA ASP A 164 -3.58 0.81 2.98
C ASP A 164 -5.12 0.75 3.02
N VAL A 165 -5.67 0.58 4.23
CA VAL A 165 -7.11 0.52 4.51
C VAL A 165 -7.56 1.63 5.47
N SER A 166 -6.75 2.68 5.60
CA SER A 166 -7.00 3.80 6.53
C SER A 166 -8.26 4.62 6.21
N PHE A 167 -8.91 4.34 5.08
CA PHE A 167 -10.19 4.94 4.72
C PHE A 167 -11.39 4.33 5.48
N LEU A 168 -11.23 3.19 6.16
CA LEU A 168 -12.31 2.65 7.01
C LEU A 168 -12.62 3.63 8.14
N ARG A 169 -13.91 3.87 8.40
CA ARG A 169 -14.34 4.72 9.52
C ARG A 169 -14.52 3.87 10.76
N CYS A 170 -13.91 4.29 11.86
CA CYS A 170 -14.07 3.66 13.16
C CYS A 170 -15.10 4.45 13.98
N PHE A 171 -16.09 3.75 14.53
CA PHE A 171 -16.98 4.26 15.56
C PHE A 171 -16.55 3.67 16.89
N GLN A 172 -16.37 4.53 17.90
CA GLN A 172 -16.05 4.11 19.25
C GLN A 172 -17.28 4.36 20.13
N ILE A 173 -17.87 3.29 20.64
CA ILE A 173 -19.00 3.35 21.57
C ILE A 173 -18.47 2.97 22.94
N ILE A 174 -18.61 3.88 23.91
CA ILE A 174 -18.13 3.68 25.28
C ILE A 174 -19.35 3.59 26.19
N GLY A 175 -19.36 2.60 27.09
CA GLY A 175 -20.43 2.46 28.07
C GLY A 175 -19.95 1.77 29.35
N SER A 176 -20.75 1.90 30.39
CA SER A 176 -20.47 1.35 31.73
C SER A 176 -20.55 -0.18 31.74
N SER A 177 -21.52 -0.74 31.03
CA SER A 177 -21.76 -2.19 30.95
C SER A 177 -21.77 -2.67 29.50
N GLN A 178 -21.08 -3.80 29.26
CA GLN A 178 -21.06 -4.48 27.97
C GLN A 178 -22.45 -5.04 27.61
N VAL A 179 -23.22 -5.49 28.61
CA VAL A 179 -24.55 -6.09 28.40
C VAL A 179 -25.53 -5.05 27.84
N THR A 180 -25.54 -3.85 28.43
CA THR A 180 -26.43 -2.76 28.00
C THR A 180 -26.18 -2.36 26.55
N ILE A 181 -24.90 -2.25 26.13
CA ILE A 181 -24.56 -1.94 24.73
C ILE A 181 -25.04 -3.05 23.79
N ILE A 182 -24.85 -4.32 24.19
CA ILE A 182 -25.29 -5.47 23.39
C ILE A 182 -26.81 -5.48 23.22
N GLU A 183 -27.56 -5.21 24.29
CA GLU A 183 -29.02 -5.19 24.26
C GLU A 183 -29.55 -4.10 23.32
N LEU A 184 -29.01 -2.90 23.40
CA LEU A 184 -29.39 -1.78 22.53
C LEU A 184 -29.05 -2.04 21.04
N LEU A 185 -27.93 -2.71 20.79
CA LEU A 185 -27.49 -3.05 19.43
C LEU A 185 -28.05 -4.40 18.93
N ARG A 186 -28.85 -5.13 19.72
CA ARG A 186 -29.36 -6.45 19.32
C ARG A 186 -30.20 -6.37 18.05
N ASN A 187 -31.03 -5.33 17.92
CA ASN A 187 -31.99 -5.18 16.84
C ASN A 187 -31.36 -4.90 15.47
N ILE A 188 -30.12 -4.40 15.44
CA ILE A 188 -29.38 -4.12 14.19
C ILE A 188 -28.67 -5.36 13.64
N CYS A 189 -28.53 -6.40 14.46
CA CYS A 189 -27.86 -7.65 14.12
C CYS A 189 -28.87 -8.78 13.94
N ALA A 190 -28.56 -9.70 13.02
CA ALA A 190 -29.33 -10.93 12.83
C ALA A 190 -28.56 -12.10 13.45
N PRO A 191 -29.00 -12.67 14.58
CA PRO A 191 -28.30 -13.79 15.23
C PRO A 191 -28.34 -15.09 14.42
N GLU A 192 -29.29 -15.25 13.50
CA GLU A 192 -29.46 -16.46 12.68
C GLU A 192 -28.42 -16.59 11.55
N VAL A 193 -27.82 -15.47 11.09
CA VAL A 193 -26.92 -15.46 9.92
C VAL A 193 -25.45 -15.58 10.31
N GLY A 194 -25.08 -15.07 11.49
CA GLY A 194 -23.68 -14.95 11.83
C GLY A 194 -23.43 -14.34 13.20
N PRO A 195 -22.15 -14.02 13.50
CA PRO A 195 -21.75 -13.48 14.78
C PRO A 195 -22.37 -12.09 15.00
N THR A 196 -22.90 -11.88 16.20
CA THR A 196 -23.40 -10.59 16.69
C THR A 196 -22.38 -9.95 17.62
N PHE A 197 -22.64 -8.72 18.09
CA PHE A 197 -21.82 -8.09 19.13
C PHE A 197 -21.76 -8.89 20.44
N ALA A 198 -22.72 -9.80 20.65
CA ALA A 198 -22.83 -10.67 21.82
C ALA A 198 -22.03 -11.98 21.71
N PHE A 199 -21.25 -12.17 20.63
CA PHE A 199 -20.57 -13.44 20.39
C PHE A 199 -19.58 -13.75 21.52
N LYS A 200 -19.82 -14.84 22.27
CA LYS A 200 -19.11 -15.17 23.53
C LYS A 200 -17.59 -15.07 23.41
N THR A 201 -17.01 -15.63 22.35
CA THR A 201 -15.56 -15.68 22.15
C THR A 201 -14.96 -14.30 21.88
N ALA A 202 -15.74 -13.34 21.35
CA ALA A 202 -15.30 -11.99 21.03
C ALA A 202 -15.45 -11.01 22.22
N LEU A 203 -16.16 -11.38 23.29
CA LEU A 203 -16.41 -10.51 24.44
C LEU A 203 -15.11 -10.11 25.16
N ASP A 204 -14.11 -11.00 25.17
CA ASP A 204 -12.78 -10.77 25.75
C ASP A 204 -11.98 -9.68 25.01
N GLY A 205 -12.35 -9.32 23.77
CA GLY A 205 -11.64 -8.29 23.01
C GLY A 205 -10.29 -8.70 22.43
N ARG A 206 -10.02 -10.00 22.30
CA ARG A 206 -8.72 -10.50 21.79
C ARG A 206 -8.58 -10.41 20.27
N PHE A 207 -9.68 -10.45 19.54
CA PHE A 207 -9.67 -10.48 18.08
C PHE A 207 -10.87 -9.70 17.52
N GLU A 208 -10.68 -9.20 16.30
CA GLU A 208 -11.68 -8.48 15.56
C GLU A 208 -12.60 -9.46 14.80
N MET A 209 -13.90 -9.24 14.87
CA MET A 209 -14.90 -10.08 14.22
C MET A 209 -15.72 -9.31 13.17
N PRO A 210 -16.02 -9.91 12.00
CA PRO A 210 -16.99 -9.35 11.08
C PRO A 210 -18.41 -9.49 11.64
N VAL A 211 -19.28 -8.52 11.38
CA VAL A 211 -20.71 -8.53 11.72
C VAL A 211 -21.50 -7.95 10.55
N MET A 212 -22.69 -8.48 10.30
CA MET A 212 -23.59 -7.99 9.26
C MET A 212 -24.65 -7.09 9.90
N LEU A 213 -24.77 -5.85 9.42
CA LEU A 213 -25.70 -4.86 9.96
C LEU A 213 -26.92 -4.70 9.06
N TYR A 214 -28.10 -4.66 9.69
CA TYR A 214 -29.41 -4.52 9.06
C TYR A 214 -30.16 -3.33 9.67
N GLU A 215 -31.20 -2.87 8.99
CA GLU A 215 -32.14 -1.95 9.61
C GLU A 215 -32.83 -2.61 10.83
N PRO A 216 -33.04 -1.87 11.93
CA PRO A 216 -33.59 -2.43 13.17
C PRO A 216 -34.89 -3.22 12.92
N GLY A 217 -34.88 -4.51 13.26
CA GLY A 217 -36.07 -5.38 13.18
C GLY A 217 -36.57 -5.71 11.77
N LYS A 218 -35.83 -5.38 10.70
CA LYS A 218 -36.27 -5.60 9.31
C LYS A 218 -35.65 -6.81 8.62
N TYR A 219 -34.82 -7.59 9.32
CA TYR A 219 -34.24 -8.83 8.80
C TYR A 219 -35.36 -9.79 8.31
N PRO A 220 -35.25 -10.42 7.12
CA PRO A 220 -34.10 -10.49 6.20
C PRO A 220 -33.94 -9.34 5.19
N ARG A 221 -34.82 -8.35 5.19
CA ARG A 221 -34.74 -7.15 4.33
C ARG A 221 -33.91 -6.05 5.02
N GLY A 222 -33.61 -4.97 4.29
CA GLY A 222 -32.96 -3.79 4.88
C GLY A 222 -31.48 -4.00 5.25
N PHE A 223 -30.72 -4.75 4.46
CA PHE A 223 -29.27 -4.89 4.68
C PHE A 223 -28.54 -3.56 4.48
N ILE A 224 -27.73 -3.15 5.47
CA ILE A 224 -26.96 -1.91 5.41
C ILE A 224 -25.55 -2.18 4.88
N GLY A 225 -24.86 -3.17 5.46
CA GLY A 225 -23.49 -3.50 5.09
C GLY A 225 -22.75 -4.34 6.12
N PRO A 226 -21.58 -4.87 5.75
CA PRO A 226 -20.68 -5.50 6.69
C PRO A 226 -19.95 -4.45 7.54
N ALA A 227 -19.73 -4.77 8.79
CA ALA A 227 -18.85 -4.06 9.70
C ALA A 227 -17.89 -5.04 10.35
N ARG A 228 -16.84 -4.53 10.97
CA ARG A 228 -15.95 -5.32 11.83
C ARG A 228 -15.97 -4.70 13.21
N PHE A 229 -15.92 -5.51 14.26
CA PHE A 229 -15.97 -5.00 15.62
C PHE A 229 -14.90 -5.63 16.51
N LEU A 230 -14.49 -4.87 17.52
CA LEU A 230 -13.57 -5.29 18.56
C LEU A 230 -14.03 -4.72 19.90
N TRP A 231 -14.16 -5.59 20.89
CA TRP A 231 -14.33 -5.17 22.28
C TRP A 231 -12.99 -4.81 22.90
N SER A 232 -12.98 -3.82 23.77
CA SER A 232 -11.83 -3.45 24.59
C SER A 232 -12.32 -2.99 25.95
N LYS A 233 -11.61 -3.38 27.00
CA LYS A 233 -11.89 -2.96 28.37
C LYS A 233 -10.82 -1.98 28.82
N HIS A 234 -11.21 -0.77 29.23
CA HIS A 234 -10.26 0.19 29.76
C HIS A 234 -9.80 -0.26 31.15
N ARG A 235 -8.46 -0.31 31.39
CA ARG A 235 -7.90 -0.79 32.66
C ARG A 235 -8.19 0.13 33.84
N THR A 236 -8.31 1.45 33.61
CA THR A 236 -8.47 2.44 34.69
C THR A 236 -9.93 2.75 35.03
N ASP A 237 -10.80 2.81 34.02
CA ASP A 237 -12.14 3.41 34.17
C ASP A 237 -13.26 2.37 34.30
N GLN A 238 -12.93 1.08 34.24
CA GLN A 238 -13.87 -0.05 34.12
C GLN A 238 -14.90 0.05 32.98
N LYS A 239 -14.83 1.07 32.12
CA LYS A 239 -15.69 1.24 30.95
C LYS A 239 -15.33 0.24 29.85
N TYR A 240 -16.36 -0.24 29.18
CA TYR A 240 -16.25 -1.06 27.98
C TYR A 240 -16.29 -0.18 26.75
N THR A 241 -15.41 -0.47 25.80
CA THR A 241 -15.33 0.19 24.51
C THR A 241 -15.61 -0.82 23.41
N LEU A 242 -16.56 -0.49 22.54
CA LEU A 242 -16.82 -1.20 21.30
C LEU A 242 -16.29 -0.36 20.15
N ALA A 243 -15.24 -0.84 19.48
CA ALA A 243 -14.77 -0.26 18.23
C ALA A 243 -15.46 -0.96 17.06
N VAL A 244 -16.08 -0.19 16.16
CA VAL A 244 -16.76 -0.70 14.96
C VAL A 244 -16.17 -0.04 13.72
N TRP A 245 -15.49 -0.82 12.88
CA TRP A 245 -15.00 -0.39 11.58
C TRP A 245 -16.04 -0.61 10.49
N THR A 246 -16.30 0.45 9.73
CA THR A 246 -17.29 0.46 8.67
C THR A 246 -16.71 1.06 7.40
N HIS A 247 -17.29 0.68 6.28
CA HIS A 247 -16.93 1.26 5.01
C HIS A 247 -17.53 2.67 4.85
N PRO A 248 -16.81 3.66 4.26
CA PRO A 248 -17.31 5.04 4.12
C PRO A 248 -18.63 5.21 3.37
N SER A 249 -19.00 4.26 2.51
CA SER A 249 -20.28 4.31 1.79
C SER A 249 -21.48 4.10 2.71
N SER A 250 -21.36 3.22 3.70
CA SER A 250 -22.44 2.87 4.63
C SER A 250 -22.31 3.58 5.97
N SER A 251 -21.15 4.19 6.26
CA SER A 251 -20.86 4.78 7.57
C SER A 251 -21.89 5.83 8.01
N LYS A 252 -22.41 6.65 7.09
CA LYS A 252 -23.42 7.69 7.43
C LYS A 252 -24.74 7.06 7.88
N ASN A 253 -25.19 6.03 7.19
CA ASN A 253 -26.42 5.31 7.53
C ASN A 253 -26.26 4.53 8.83
N ILE A 254 -25.10 3.91 9.05
CA ILE A 254 -24.81 3.22 10.31
C ILE A 254 -24.78 4.20 11.47
N LEU A 255 -24.13 5.35 11.29
CA LEU A 255 -24.07 6.40 12.31
C LEU A 255 -25.48 6.90 12.69
N SER A 256 -26.36 7.17 11.71
CA SER A 256 -27.73 7.60 12.03
C SER A 256 -28.48 6.53 12.82
N LYS A 257 -28.30 5.24 12.49
CA LYS A 257 -28.91 4.14 13.26
C LYS A 257 -28.32 3.97 14.65
N PHE A 258 -27.02 4.18 14.83
CA PHE A 258 -26.44 4.20 16.17
C PHE A 258 -26.95 5.37 17.01
N ILE A 259 -27.10 6.56 16.41
CA ILE A 259 -27.70 7.72 17.08
C ILE A 259 -29.12 7.41 17.53
N ASP A 260 -29.94 6.82 16.65
CA ASP A 260 -31.33 6.46 16.95
C ASP A 260 -31.42 5.39 18.07
N LEU A 261 -30.61 4.32 18.00
CA LEU A 261 -30.64 3.21 18.94
C LEU A 261 -30.07 3.55 20.32
N LEU A 262 -28.99 4.34 20.35
CA LEU A 262 -28.29 4.72 21.57
C LEU A 262 -28.78 6.08 22.12
N LYS A 263 -29.79 6.69 21.50
CA LYS A 263 -30.34 8.02 21.82
C LYS A 263 -29.28 9.10 22.02
N LEU A 264 -28.30 9.16 21.13
CA LEU A 264 -27.15 10.04 21.30
C LEU A 264 -27.42 11.48 20.82
N LYS A 265 -26.89 12.47 21.53
CA LYS A 265 -26.84 13.87 21.10
C LYS A 265 -25.41 14.24 20.73
N LYS A 266 -25.26 15.06 19.69
CA LYS A 266 -23.94 15.53 19.25
C LYS A 266 -23.43 16.59 20.22
N GLN A 267 -22.22 16.40 20.74
CA GLN A 267 -21.50 17.44 21.46
C GLN A 267 -20.70 18.24 20.43
N ASP A 268 -21.10 19.49 20.20
CA ASP A 268 -20.31 20.38 19.36
C ASP A 268 -19.08 20.79 20.17
N GLN A 269 -17.93 20.18 19.85
CA GLN A 269 -16.65 20.67 20.33
C GLN A 269 -16.47 22.10 19.78
N GLU A 270 -16.50 23.10 20.65
CA GLU A 270 -16.10 24.47 20.30
C GLU A 270 -14.63 24.44 19.87
N VAL A 271 -14.41 24.39 18.56
CA VAL A 271 -13.11 24.67 17.99
C VAL A 271 -12.95 26.18 18.11
N ASP A 272 -12.04 26.67 18.94
CA ASP A 272 -11.68 28.09 19.02
C ASP A 272 -11.49 28.68 17.61
N LEU A 273 -12.52 29.38 17.12
CA LEU A 273 -12.56 30.01 15.80
C LEU A 273 -11.61 31.22 15.73
N ILE A 274 -11.08 31.68 16.86
CA ILE A 274 -10.22 32.87 16.97
C ILE A 274 -8.88 32.68 16.22
N GLY A 275 -8.46 31.45 15.95
CA GLY A 275 -7.23 31.15 15.20
C GLY A 275 -7.44 30.79 13.72
N THR A 276 -8.69 30.68 13.24
CA THR A 276 -8.92 29.88 12.04
C THR A 276 -8.55 30.52 10.71
N ASP A 277 -8.49 31.85 10.66
CA ASP A 277 -8.26 32.62 9.44
C ASP A 277 -6.79 32.78 9.06
N LYS A 278 -5.86 32.43 9.96
CA LYS A 278 -4.44 32.37 9.63
C LYS A 278 -4.18 31.13 8.79
N VAL A 279 -3.97 31.32 7.49
CA VAL A 279 -3.43 30.28 6.60
C VAL A 279 -2.12 29.79 7.22
N PRO A 280 -1.99 28.48 7.52
CA PRO A 280 -0.81 27.97 8.21
C PRO A 280 0.45 28.31 7.40
N ARG A 281 1.45 28.85 8.10
CA ARG A 281 2.68 29.36 7.48
C ARG A 281 3.63 28.21 7.16
N ASN A 282 3.58 27.11 7.94
CA ASN A 282 4.43 25.93 7.76
C ASN A 282 3.61 24.63 7.55
N ILE A 283 4.24 23.61 6.94
CA ILE A 283 3.67 22.28 6.70
C ILE A 283 3.37 21.57 8.01
N ASP A 284 4.22 21.75 9.01
CA ASP A 284 4.07 21.08 10.30
C ASP A 284 2.97 21.74 11.11
N GLU A 285 2.78 23.06 11.00
CA GLU A 285 1.66 23.79 11.60
C GLU A 285 0.31 23.35 11.00
N TRP A 286 0.24 23.20 9.67
CA TRP A 286 -0.95 22.65 9.01
C TRP A 286 -1.20 21.19 9.40
N ARG A 287 -0.15 20.37 9.49
CA ARG A 287 -0.25 18.97 9.92
C ARG A 287 -0.73 18.89 11.36
N LEU A 288 -0.14 19.66 12.28
CA LEU A 288 -0.50 19.73 13.70
C LEU A 288 -1.96 20.15 13.89
N ARG A 289 -2.41 21.15 13.14
CA ARG A 289 -3.81 21.61 13.15
C ARG A 289 -4.81 20.58 12.59
N ASN A 290 -4.35 19.65 11.74
CA ASN A 290 -5.14 18.52 11.25
C ASN A 290 -4.84 17.19 11.97
N LEU A 291 -3.87 17.17 12.88
CA LEU A 291 -3.45 16.02 13.68
C LEU A 291 -4.37 15.86 14.90
N GLN A 292 -4.99 16.94 15.36
CA GLN A 292 -6.18 16.82 16.19
C GLN A 292 -7.23 16.06 15.39
N MET A 293 -7.43 14.79 15.77
CA MET A 293 -8.50 13.99 15.22
C MET A 293 -9.83 14.69 15.57
N LYS A 294 -10.43 15.36 14.58
CA LYS A 294 -11.80 15.86 14.69
C LYS A 294 -12.71 14.65 14.76
N THR A 295 -12.94 14.19 15.99
CA THR A 295 -13.85 13.11 16.30
C THR A 295 -15.16 13.75 16.69
N ASP A 296 -16.21 13.44 15.94
CA ASP A 296 -17.56 13.82 16.35
C ASP A 296 -17.86 13.02 17.63
N VAL A 297 -17.97 13.72 18.76
CA VAL A 297 -18.32 13.11 20.05
C VAL A 297 -19.83 13.18 20.20
N TYR A 298 -20.42 12.05 20.57
CA TYR A 298 -21.83 11.92 20.81
C TYR A 298 -22.03 11.37 22.22
N GLU A 299 -22.85 12.05 23.01
CA GLU A 299 -23.14 11.69 24.40
C GLU A 299 -24.62 11.30 24.52
N ASN A 300 -24.92 10.31 25.35
CA ASN A 300 -26.31 9.98 25.67
C ASN A 300 -26.82 10.99 26.71
N SER A 301 -28.00 11.56 26.50
CA SER A 301 -28.63 12.47 27.47
C SER A 301 -29.26 11.76 28.66
N GLU A 302 -29.54 10.46 28.52
CA GLU A 302 -29.90 9.59 29.64
C GLU A 302 -28.60 8.88 30.03
N ASP A 303 -28.03 9.18 31.21
CA ASP A 303 -26.91 8.40 31.75
C ASP A 303 -27.35 6.93 31.75
N LEU A 304 -26.80 6.13 30.83
CA LEU A 304 -26.98 4.69 30.79
C LEU A 304 -26.35 4.13 32.07
N LYS A 305 -27.15 4.08 33.14
CA LYS A 305 -26.85 3.30 34.34
C LYS A 305 -26.79 1.83 34.00
#